data_AF-A0A3P7KII6-F1
#
_entry.id   AF-A0A3P7KII6-F1
#
_cell.length_a   1.000
_cell.length_b   1.000
_cell.length_c   1.000
_cell.angle_alpha   90.00
_cell.angle_beta   90.00
_cell.angle_gamma   90.00
#
_symmetry.space_group_name_H-M   'P 1'
#
loop_
_entity.id
_entity.type
_entity.pdbx_description
1 polymer ?
#
loop_
_entity_poly.entity_id
_entity_poly.type
_entity_poly.pdbx_seq_one_letter_code
_entity_poly.pdbx_strand_id
1 'polypeptide(L)'
;METLRPSPFGRIASIYYLRHESVRFLVEELGPEDSIEDLLKTLSHVPEYDEIPVRHNEDVTNTQLQRKLRIRFATSVMDSSHTKAHLLFQAHFSRIDIPTDYRTDLKSVLDQCVRILQAMRDICQLNGWLSTILRITILQQMCHSGRWHDDHPLLCLPQLKSYDAERIGDRVTIPLMQEQFGVEKASGSDMVEKQAKNILLESTTLEELEIREVVKVVLISFLIFKNLVALTELYF
;
A
#
# COMPACT_ATOMS: atom_id res chain seq x y z
N MET A 1 -4.18 38.58 29.30
CA MET A 1 -3.89 37.13 29.25
C MET A 1 -3.78 36.74 27.78
N GLU A 2 -2.61 36.32 27.33
CA GLU A 2 -2.49 35.73 25.99
C GLU A 2 -3.20 34.39 25.96
N THR A 3 -4.14 34.21 25.02
CA THR A 3 -4.87 32.97 24.84
C THR A 3 -4.16 32.12 23.79
N LEU A 4 -3.67 30.94 24.20
CA LEU A 4 -3.11 29.97 23.25
C LEU A 4 -4.24 29.27 22.49
N ARG A 5 -4.09 29.18 21.17
CA ARG A 5 -5.01 28.43 20.29
C ARG A 5 -4.22 27.37 19.52
N PRO A 6 -4.72 26.12 19.43
CA PRO A 6 -4.04 25.08 18.67
C PRO A 6 -4.11 25.39 17.18
N SER A 7 -2.98 25.26 16.48
CA SER A 7 -2.98 25.28 15.02
C SER A 7 -3.57 23.98 14.46
N PRO A 8 -4.13 23.99 13.24
CA PRO A 8 -4.59 22.77 12.57
C PRO A 8 -3.47 21.71 12.50
N PHE A 9 -2.25 22.12 12.18
CA PHE A 9 -1.08 21.25 12.12
C PHE A 9 -0.68 20.69 13.51
N GLY A 10 -0.82 21.48 14.58
CA GLY A 10 -0.61 20.99 15.94
C GLY A 10 -1.65 19.93 16.35
N ARG A 11 -2.89 20.04 15.87
CA ARG A 11 -3.92 19.00 16.06
C ARG A 11 -3.57 17.73 15.29
N ILE A 12 -3.12 17.84 14.04
CA ILE A 12 -2.67 16.69 13.24
C ILE A 12 -1.51 15.96 13.93
N ALA A 13 -0.50 16.70 14.41
CA ALA A 13 0.62 16.13 15.16
C ALA A 13 0.13 15.33 16.38
N SER A 14 -0.79 15.90 17.15
CA SER A 14 -1.35 15.26 18.35
C SER A 14 -2.22 14.03 18.04
N ILE A 15 -3.05 14.07 17.00
CA ILE A 15 -3.97 12.97 16.65
C ILE A 15 -3.19 11.74 16.16
N TYR A 16 -2.16 11.97 15.33
CA TYR A 16 -1.38 10.90 14.71
C TYR A 16 -0.09 10.57 15.48
N TYR A 17 0.11 11.17 16.66
CA TYR A 17 1.29 11.00 17.51
C TYR A 17 2.62 11.31 16.80
N LEU A 18 2.60 12.23 15.84
CA LEU A 18 3.77 12.58 15.04
C LEU A 18 4.62 13.66 15.72
N ARG A 19 5.92 13.66 15.42
CA ARG A 19 6.80 14.75 15.88
C ARG A 19 6.40 16.05 15.20
N HIS A 20 6.56 17.18 15.89
CA HIS A 20 6.28 18.49 15.28
C HIS A 20 7.19 18.78 14.08
N GLU A 21 8.41 18.23 14.10
CA GLU A 21 9.39 18.30 13.00
C GLU A 21 8.86 17.59 11.75
N SER A 22 8.20 16.45 11.94
CA SER A 22 7.61 15.67 10.86
C SER A 22 6.42 16.36 10.24
N VAL A 23 5.52 16.91 11.05
CA VAL A 23 4.40 17.70 10.51
C VAL A 23 4.90 18.94 9.78
N ARG A 24 5.94 19.61 10.29
CA ARG A 24 6.59 20.73 9.57
C ARG A 24 7.14 20.26 8.23
N PHE A 25 7.94 19.20 8.22
CA PHE A 25 8.50 18.62 7.00
C PHE A 25 7.41 18.26 5.97
N LEU A 26 6.33 17.60 6.39
CA LEU A 26 5.23 17.25 5.50
C LEU A 26 4.52 18.49 4.93
N VAL A 27 4.35 19.57 5.71
CA VAL A 27 3.76 20.83 5.21
C VAL A 27 4.67 21.52 4.20
N GLU A 28 5.99 21.39 4.34
CA GLU A 28 6.98 22.00 3.44
C GLU A 28 7.15 21.21 2.13
N GLU A 29 7.08 19.87 2.19
CA GLU A 29 7.39 19.00 1.05
C GLU A 29 6.15 18.57 0.23
N LEU A 30 4.95 18.55 0.82
CA LEU A 30 3.74 18.17 0.06
C LEU A 30 3.27 19.30 -0.86
N GLY A 31 2.85 18.92 -2.06
CA GLY A 31 2.34 19.81 -3.10
C GLY A 31 0.99 19.36 -3.70
N PRO A 32 0.34 20.23 -4.49
CA PRO A 32 -0.97 19.96 -5.10
C PRO A 32 -0.97 18.92 -6.21
N GLU A 33 0.20 18.62 -6.79
CA GLU A 33 0.34 17.73 -7.95
C GLU A 33 1.44 16.67 -7.79
N ASP A 34 1.80 16.32 -6.55
CA ASP A 34 2.82 15.32 -6.27
C ASP A 34 2.48 13.97 -6.92
N SER A 35 3.46 13.36 -7.58
CA SER A 35 3.35 12.01 -8.11
C SER A 35 3.40 10.96 -7.00
N ILE A 36 3.12 9.69 -7.32
CA ILE A 36 3.25 8.60 -6.34
C ILE A 36 4.72 8.46 -5.89
N GLU A 37 5.66 8.71 -6.79
CA GLU A 37 7.09 8.69 -6.53
C GLU A 37 7.52 9.83 -5.61
N ASP A 38 6.99 11.04 -5.83
CA ASP A 38 7.22 12.19 -4.93
C ASP A 38 6.66 11.89 -3.54
N LEU A 39 5.42 11.39 -3.46
CA LEU A 39 4.79 11.04 -2.19
C LEU A 39 5.52 9.92 -1.45
N LEU A 40 6.02 8.92 -2.16
CA LEU A 40 6.83 7.85 -1.56
C LEU A 40 8.15 8.39 -1.03
N LYS A 41 8.77 9.33 -1.75
CA LYS A 41 9.98 10.03 -1.28
C LYS A 41 9.68 10.85 -0.03
N THR A 42 8.60 11.64 -0.02
CA THR A 42 8.18 12.42 1.15
C THR A 42 7.89 11.50 2.34
N LEU A 43 7.16 10.40 2.14
CA LEU A 43 6.91 9.41 3.17
C LEU A 43 8.20 8.85 3.76
N SER A 44 9.15 8.41 2.93
CA SER A 44 10.38 7.76 3.40
C SER A 44 11.39 8.72 4.06
N HIS A 45 11.28 10.02 3.81
CA HIS A 45 12.15 11.06 4.37
C HIS A 45 11.57 11.75 5.60
N VAL A 46 10.37 11.35 6.03
CA VAL A 46 9.79 11.90 7.25
C VAL A 46 10.69 11.56 8.45
N PRO A 47 10.88 12.49 9.41
CA PRO A 47 11.74 12.26 10.56
C PRO A 47 11.41 10.98 11.33
N GLU A 48 10.16 10.49 11.41
CA GLU A 48 9.84 9.20 12.10
C GLU A 48 10.74 8.03 11.69
N TYR A 49 11.37 8.09 10.51
CA TYR A 49 12.30 7.08 10.02
C TYR A 49 13.79 7.31 10.36
N ASP A 50 14.15 8.37 11.09
CA ASP A 50 15.51 8.60 11.63
C ASP A 50 15.98 7.41 12.49
N GLU A 51 15.03 6.81 13.22
CA GLU A 51 15.26 5.71 14.17
C GLU A 51 15.50 4.34 13.50
N ILE A 52 15.37 4.25 12.17
CA ILE A 52 15.67 3.00 11.47
C ILE A 52 17.18 2.73 11.61
N PRO A 53 17.59 1.57 12.15
CA PRO A 53 18.99 1.29 12.35
C PRO A 53 19.68 1.13 11.00
N VAL A 54 20.78 1.85 10.79
CA VAL A 54 21.73 1.58 9.71
C VAL A 54 22.96 0.93 10.32
N ARG A 55 23.11 -0.37 10.07
CA ARG A 55 24.20 -1.18 10.64
C ARG A 55 25.44 -1.10 9.76
N HIS A 56 26.59 -1.45 10.32
CA HIS A 56 27.85 -1.46 9.57
C HIS A 56 27.77 -2.41 8.36
N ASN A 57 28.28 -1.98 7.20
CA ASN A 57 28.23 -2.69 5.91
C ASN A 57 26.83 -2.81 5.26
N GLU A 58 25.80 -2.15 5.80
CA GLU A 58 24.49 -2.14 5.14
C GLU A 58 24.46 -1.26 3.88
N ASP A 59 25.43 -0.35 3.69
CA ASP A 59 25.61 0.43 2.46
C ASP A 59 25.83 -0.47 1.23
N VAL A 60 26.61 -1.53 1.37
CA VAL A 60 26.83 -2.53 0.33
C VAL A 60 25.54 -3.32 0.06
N THR A 61 24.83 -3.71 1.11
CA THR A 61 23.56 -4.45 1.01
C THR A 61 22.48 -3.60 0.34
N ASN A 62 22.35 -2.33 0.73
CA ASN A 62 21.45 -1.34 0.15
C ASN A 62 21.77 -1.12 -1.34
N THR A 63 23.06 -1.00 -1.67
CA THR A 63 23.52 -0.89 -3.06
C THR A 63 23.13 -2.12 -3.89
N GLN A 64 23.22 -3.32 -3.33
CA GLN A 64 22.81 -4.55 -4.00
C GLN A 64 21.28 -4.66 -4.14
N LEU A 65 20.53 -4.31 -3.09
CA LEU A 65 19.07 -4.33 -3.08
C LEU A 65 18.51 -3.38 -4.14
N GLN A 66 19.03 -2.14 -4.20
CA GLN A 66 18.61 -1.13 -5.15
C GLN A 66 18.69 -1.58 -6.62
N ARG A 67 19.61 -2.47 -6.98
CA ARG A 67 19.74 -2.97 -8.36
C ARG A 67 18.48 -3.70 -8.85
N LYS A 68 17.66 -4.21 -7.92
CA LYS A 68 16.40 -4.90 -8.18
C LYS A 68 15.18 -3.97 -8.09
N LEU A 69 15.37 -2.71 -7.72
CA LEU A 69 14.30 -1.75 -7.44
C LEU A 69 14.14 -0.71 -8.54
N ARG A 70 12.94 -0.14 -8.63
CA ARG A 70 12.53 0.83 -9.65
C ARG A 70 13.24 2.17 -9.50
N ILE A 71 13.25 2.72 -8.28
CA ILE A 71 13.79 4.04 -7.95
C ILE A 71 15.18 3.86 -7.36
N ARG A 72 16.15 4.58 -7.94
CA ARG A 72 17.56 4.51 -7.56
C ARG A 72 18.03 5.82 -6.93
N PHE A 73 18.92 5.69 -5.95
CA PHE A 73 19.62 6.76 -5.25
C PHE A 73 21.11 6.72 -5.55
N ALA A 74 21.79 7.83 -5.27
CA ALA A 74 23.24 7.91 -5.32
C ALA A 74 23.87 6.98 -4.28
N THR A 75 25.01 6.36 -4.60
CA THR A 75 25.72 5.48 -3.66
C THR A 75 26.15 6.22 -2.38
N SER A 76 26.35 7.53 -2.45
CA SER A 76 26.76 8.37 -1.32
C SER A 76 25.72 8.51 -0.20
N VAL A 77 24.47 8.06 -0.40
CA VAL A 77 23.40 8.14 0.61
C VAL A 77 22.94 6.76 1.08
N MET A 78 23.68 5.70 0.75
CA MET A 78 23.32 4.30 1.07
C MET A 78 23.43 3.96 2.56
N ASP A 79 24.04 4.85 3.35
CA ASP A 79 24.17 4.78 4.81
C ASP A 79 23.10 5.62 5.54
N SER A 80 22.15 6.24 4.82
CA SER A 80 21.06 7.01 5.41
C SER A 80 19.86 6.13 5.80
N SER A 81 19.31 6.38 6.99
CA SER A 81 18.07 5.75 7.47
C SER A 81 16.89 5.97 6.51
N HIS A 82 16.78 7.16 5.92
CA HIS A 82 15.71 7.49 4.96
C HIS A 82 15.85 6.74 3.64
N THR A 83 17.08 6.62 3.12
CA THR A 83 17.35 5.79 1.94
C THR A 83 16.96 4.34 2.21
N LYS A 84 17.35 3.81 3.38
CA LYS A 84 16.97 2.46 3.78
C LYS A 84 15.45 2.31 3.88
N ALA A 85 14.74 3.25 4.51
CA ALA A 85 13.27 3.26 4.56
C ALA A 85 12.65 3.18 3.16
N HIS A 86 13.16 3.99 2.23
CA HIS A 86 12.67 4.03 0.85
C HIS A 86 12.91 2.72 0.12
N LEU A 87 14.11 2.13 0.25
CA LEU A 87 14.43 0.83 -0.35
C LEU A 87 13.53 -0.28 0.23
N LEU A 88 13.23 -0.25 1.52
CA LEU A 88 12.34 -1.21 2.18
C LEU A 88 10.89 -1.10 1.65
N PHE A 89 10.35 0.11 1.47
CA PHE A 89 9.04 0.28 0.83
C PHE A 89 9.02 -0.30 -0.59
N GLN A 90 10.02 0.01 -1.41
CA GLN A 90 10.10 -0.53 -2.77
C GLN A 90 10.25 -2.07 -2.77
N ALA A 91 11.02 -2.63 -1.84
CA ALA A 91 11.17 -4.07 -1.70
C ALA A 91 9.85 -4.74 -1.31
N HIS A 92 9.06 -4.10 -0.43
CA HIS A 92 7.72 -4.54 -0.06
C HIS A 92 6.76 -4.51 -1.25
N PHE A 93 6.71 -3.41 -2.00
CA PHE A 93 5.85 -3.31 -3.19
C PHE A 93 6.23 -4.32 -4.28
N SER A 94 7.52 -4.60 -4.40
CA SER A 94 8.05 -5.56 -5.38
C SER A 94 8.05 -7.01 -4.88
N ARG A 95 7.67 -7.26 -3.61
CA ARG A 95 7.74 -8.56 -2.92
C ARG A 95 9.10 -9.26 -3.07
N ILE A 96 10.18 -8.47 -3.03
CA ILE A 96 11.54 -8.99 -3.15
C ILE A 96 11.94 -9.67 -1.83
N ASP A 97 12.62 -10.80 -1.94
CA ASP A 97 13.19 -11.46 -0.78
C ASP A 97 14.34 -10.61 -0.19
N ILE A 98 14.22 -10.32 1.11
CA ILE A 98 15.17 -9.50 1.86
C ILE A 98 15.72 -10.29 3.06
N PRO A 99 16.95 -9.98 3.51
CA PRO A 99 17.56 -10.63 4.68
C PRO A 99 16.71 -10.50 5.94
N THR A 100 16.85 -11.44 6.88
CA THR A 100 16.06 -11.48 8.13
C THR A 100 16.12 -10.17 8.92
N ASP A 101 17.29 -9.54 9.00
CA ASP A 101 17.46 -8.26 9.71
C ASP A 101 16.61 -7.15 9.07
N TYR A 102 16.56 -7.11 7.73
CA TYR A 102 15.77 -6.15 6.97
C TYR A 102 14.26 -6.42 7.07
N ARG A 103 13.82 -7.65 7.37
CA ARG A 103 12.40 -7.95 7.61
C ARG A 103 11.89 -7.28 8.89
N THR A 104 12.73 -7.25 9.92
CA THR A 104 12.40 -6.55 11.18
C THR A 104 12.34 -5.05 10.97
N ASP A 105 13.29 -4.51 10.21
CA ASP A 105 13.32 -3.09 9.86
C ASP A 105 12.11 -2.72 8.97
N LEU A 106 11.75 -3.55 7.98
CA LEU A 106 10.57 -3.36 7.13
C LEU A 106 9.29 -3.32 7.95
N LYS A 107 9.13 -4.25 8.91
CA LYS A 107 7.95 -4.25 9.79
C LYS A 107 7.85 -2.93 10.55
N SER A 108 8.96 -2.45 11.09
CA SER A 108 9.02 -1.17 11.81
C SER A 108 8.64 0.00 10.90
N VAL A 109 9.07 -0.02 9.62
CA VAL A 109 8.68 0.99 8.62
C VAL A 109 7.17 0.98 8.35
N LEU A 110 6.60 -0.20 8.12
CA LEU A 110 5.18 -0.37 7.78
C LEU A 110 4.25 -0.09 8.97
N ASP A 111 4.64 -0.43 10.20
CA ASP A 111 3.85 -0.14 11.40
C ASP A 111 3.65 1.38 11.60
N GLN A 112 4.63 2.19 11.17
CA GLN A 112 4.57 3.65 11.25
C GLN A 112 3.86 4.30 10.05
N CYS A 113 3.84 3.65 8.88
CA CYS A 113 3.43 4.32 7.64
C CYS A 113 1.94 4.73 7.64
N VAL A 114 1.07 3.96 8.31
CA VAL A 114 -0.38 4.21 8.31
C VAL A 114 -0.72 5.58 8.91
N ARG A 115 -0.17 5.91 10.07
CA ARG A 115 -0.42 7.20 10.74
C ARG A 115 0.22 8.38 10.02
N ILE A 116 1.38 8.17 9.38
CA ILE A 116 2.06 9.19 8.57
C ILE A 116 1.22 9.50 7.32
N LEU A 117 0.76 8.47 6.60
CA LEU A 117 -0.08 8.62 5.41
C LEU A 117 -1.44 9.29 5.72
N GLN A 118 -2.03 8.99 6.89
CA GLN A 118 -3.22 9.69 7.36
C GLN A 118 -2.95 11.19 7.58
N ALA A 119 -1.84 11.54 8.25
CA ALA A 119 -1.45 12.93 8.43
C ALA A 119 -1.15 13.64 7.10
N MET A 120 -0.48 12.97 6.16
CA MET A 120 -0.25 13.50 4.80
C MET A 120 -1.58 13.86 4.13
N ARG A 121 -2.59 12.97 4.18
CA ARG A 121 -3.93 13.25 3.62
C ARG A 121 -4.60 14.44 4.29
N ASP A 122 -4.59 14.52 5.62
CA ASP A 122 -5.24 15.60 6.35
C ASP A 122 -4.57 16.96 6.06
N ILE A 123 -3.23 16.99 5.91
CA ILE A 123 -2.51 18.19 5.47
C ILE A 123 -2.95 18.59 4.06
N CYS A 124 -3.01 17.65 3.11
CA CYS A 124 -3.50 17.95 1.75
C CYS A 124 -4.97 18.38 1.75
N GLN A 125 -5.81 17.81 2.64
CA GLN A 125 -7.22 18.17 2.78
C GLN A 125 -7.39 19.61 3.28
N LEU A 126 -6.59 20.05 4.25
CA LEU A 126 -6.59 21.44 4.71
C LEU A 126 -6.25 22.43 3.58
N ASN A 127 -5.47 21.99 2.60
CA ASN A 127 -5.08 22.78 1.43
C ASN A 127 -5.97 22.58 0.20
N GLY A 128 -6.93 21.64 0.23
CA GLY A 128 -7.84 21.36 -0.88
C GLY A 128 -7.21 20.61 -2.06
N TRP A 129 -6.11 19.88 -1.86
CA TRP A 129 -5.36 19.22 -2.93
C TRP A 129 -5.89 17.81 -3.24
N LEU A 130 -7.06 17.73 -3.90
CA LEU A 130 -7.73 16.47 -4.19
C LEU A 130 -6.86 15.46 -4.98
N SER A 131 -6.12 15.94 -5.99
CA SER A 131 -5.22 15.12 -6.81
C SER A 131 -4.22 14.34 -5.95
N THR A 132 -3.52 15.06 -5.07
CA THR A 132 -2.57 14.49 -4.10
C THR A 132 -3.25 13.57 -3.10
N ILE A 133 -4.44 13.91 -2.58
CA ILE A 133 -5.18 13.05 -1.63
C ILE A 133 -5.50 11.68 -2.25
N LEU A 134 -5.92 11.65 -3.51
CA LEU A 134 -6.20 10.40 -4.23
C LEU A 134 -4.92 9.58 -4.41
N ARG A 135 -3.80 10.21 -4.76
CA ARG A 135 -2.49 9.53 -4.90
C ARG A 135 -1.95 9.02 -3.56
N ILE A 136 -2.15 9.74 -2.46
CA ILE A 136 -1.81 9.25 -1.11
C ILE A 136 -2.69 8.03 -0.75
N THR A 137 -3.96 8.04 -1.15
CA THR A 137 -4.86 6.89 -0.94
C THR A 137 -4.36 5.65 -1.70
N ILE A 138 -3.91 5.82 -2.95
CA ILE A 138 -3.27 4.77 -3.74
C ILE A 138 -1.99 4.29 -3.04
N LEU A 139 -1.13 5.20 -2.58
CA LEU A 139 0.09 4.84 -1.84
C LEU A 139 -0.22 4.05 -0.56
N GLN A 140 -1.29 4.39 0.17
CA GLN A 140 -1.75 3.61 1.32
C GLN A 140 -2.18 2.19 0.91
N GLN A 141 -2.86 2.04 -0.22
CA GLN A 141 -3.22 0.73 -0.76
C GLN A 141 -1.98 -0.08 -1.16
N MET A 142 -0.95 0.57 -1.72
CA MET A 142 0.34 -0.07 -2.02
C MET A 142 1.02 -0.58 -0.74
N CYS A 143 1.04 0.22 0.33
CA CYS A 143 1.55 -0.20 1.65
C CYS A 143 0.79 -1.40 2.22
N HIS A 144 -0.54 -1.43 2.08
CA HIS A 144 -1.34 -2.54 2.60
C HIS A 144 -1.20 -3.83 1.76
N SER A 145 -1.25 -3.70 0.43
CA SER A 145 -1.24 -4.85 -0.50
C SER A 145 0.16 -5.40 -0.79
N GLY A 146 1.22 -4.62 -0.55
CA GLY A 146 2.58 -4.96 -0.93
C GLY A 146 2.69 -5.16 -2.44
N ARG A 147 2.12 -4.24 -3.21
CA ARG A 147 2.10 -4.19 -4.67
C ARG A 147 2.27 -2.77 -5.16
N TRP A 148 2.80 -2.62 -6.38
CA TRP A 148 2.80 -1.32 -7.04
C TRP A 148 1.42 -0.97 -7.60
N HIS A 149 1.15 0.31 -7.84
CA HIS A 149 -0.15 0.77 -8.34
C HIS A 149 -0.41 0.38 -9.80
N ASP A 150 0.64 0.04 -10.55
CA ASP A 150 0.61 -0.41 -11.94
C ASP A 150 0.64 -1.94 -12.07
N ASP A 151 0.72 -2.68 -10.96
CA ASP A 151 0.57 -4.13 -10.94
C ASP A 151 -0.86 -4.56 -11.29
N HIS A 152 -1.01 -5.76 -11.85
CA HIS A 152 -2.33 -6.30 -12.18
C HIS A 152 -3.20 -6.46 -10.91
N PRO A 153 -4.45 -5.95 -10.88
CA PRO A 153 -5.28 -5.91 -9.66
C PRO A 153 -5.49 -7.28 -8.99
N LEU A 154 -5.54 -8.35 -9.78
CA LEU A 154 -5.70 -9.72 -9.27
C LEU A 154 -4.49 -10.25 -8.50
N LEU A 155 -3.32 -9.60 -8.58
CA LEU A 155 -2.11 -10.00 -7.83
C LEU A 155 -2.19 -9.71 -6.32
N CYS A 156 -3.28 -9.07 -5.89
CA CYS A 156 -3.69 -8.96 -4.50
C CYS A 156 -4.29 -10.27 -3.95
N LEU A 157 -4.78 -11.16 -4.82
CA LEU A 157 -5.32 -12.45 -4.43
C LEU A 157 -4.19 -13.45 -4.11
N PRO A 158 -4.41 -14.39 -3.19
CA PRO A 158 -3.40 -15.38 -2.83
C PRO A 158 -3.10 -16.31 -4.03
N GLN A 159 -1.89 -16.85 -4.09
CA GLN A 159 -1.40 -17.83 -5.08
C GLN A 159 -1.34 -17.37 -6.55
N LEU A 160 -2.09 -16.34 -6.94
CA LEU A 160 -2.10 -15.82 -8.30
C LEU A 160 -0.77 -15.14 -8.67
N LYS A 161 -0.18 -15.62 -9.76
CA LYS A 161 1.01 -15.02 -10.39
C LYS A 161 0.61 -14.18 -11.60
N SER A 162 1.54 -13.37 -12.11
CA SER A 162 1.27 -12.50 -13.27
C SER A 162 0.76 -13.27 -14.48
N TYR A 163 1.32 -14.46 -14.73
CA TYR A 163 0.88 -15.34 -15.81
C TYR A 163 -0.59 -15.76 -15.69
N ASP A 164 -1.04 -16.13 -14.49
CA ASP A 164 -2.43 -16.54 -14.27
C ASP A 164 -3.38 -15.35 -14.37
N ALA A 165 -2.97 -14.19 -13.85
CA ALA A 165 -3.74 -12.96 -13.91
C ALA A 165 -3.97 -12.48 -15.35
N GLU A 166 -2.92 -12.50 -16.18
CA GLU A 166 -3.00 -12.16 -17.61
C GLU A 166 -3.92 -13.12 -18.39
N ARG A 167 -3.92 -14.41 -18.04
CA ARG A 167 -4.82 -15.40 -18.67
C ARG A 167 -6.29 -15.20 -18.30
N ILE A 168 -6.58 -14.68 -17.11
CA ILE A 168 -7.94 -14.29 -16.70
C ILE A 168 -8.37 -13.04 -17.49
N GLY A 169 -7.44 -12.11 -17.71
CA GLY A 169 -7.56 -11.01 -18.66
C GLY A 169 -6.85 -9.74 -18.20
N ASP A 170 -6.27 -9.00 -19.15
CA ASP A 170 -5.31 -7.90 -18.94
C ASP A 170 -5.69 -6.81 -17.92
N ARG A 171 -6.98 -6.59 -17.66
CA ARG A 171 -7.47 -5.51 -16.77
C ARG A 171 -8.63 -5.97 -15.88
N VAL A 172 -8.69 -7.26 -15.59
CA VAL A 172 -9.76 -7.79 -14.73
C VAL A 172 -9.51 -7.33 -13.30
N THR A 173 -10.54 -6.71 -12.70
CA THR A 173 -10.56 -6.32 -11.29
C THR A 173 -11.35 -7.35 -10.48
N ILE A 174 -11.21 -7.34 -9.15
CA ILE A 174 -11.97 -8.22 -8.28
C ILE A 174 -13.49 -8.08 -8.51
N PRO A 175 -14.08 -6.86 -8.63
CA PRO A 175 -15.50 -6.71 -8.97
C PRO A 175 -15.89 -7.35 -10.32
N LEU A 176 -15.07 -7.18 -11.37
CA LEU A 176 -15.34 -7.80 -12.66
C LEU A 176 -15.24 -9.33 -12.58
N MET A 177 -14.31 -9.85 -11.81
CA MET A 177 -14.18 -11.28 -11.54
C MET A 177 -15.39 -11.82 -10.77
N GLN A 178 -15.92 -11.06 -9.80
CA GLN A 178 -17.16 -11.39 -9.08
C GLN A 178 -18.38 -11.42 -10.02
N GLU A 179 -18.45 -10.50 -10.97
CA GLU A 179 -19.50 -10.49 -12.01
C GLU A 179 -19.40 -11.74 -12.90
N GLN A 180 -18.20 -12.10 -13.35
CA GLN A 180 -17.94 -13.31 -14.15
C GLN A 180 -18.33 -14.60 -13.40
N PHE A 181 -18.14 -14.61 -12.08
CA PHE A 181 -18.56 -15.72 -11.22
C PHE A 181 -20.07 -15.74 -10.94
N GLY A 182 -20.79 -14.67 -11.29
CA GLY A 182 -22.23 -14.56 -11.06
C GLY A 182 -22.60 -14.33 -9.59
N VAL A 183 -21.69 -13.75 -8.79
CA VAL A 183 -21.88 -13.53 -7.34
C VAL A 183 -23.19 -12.79 -7.02
N GLU A 184 -23.57 -11.81 -7.85
CA GLU A 184 -24.79 -11.02 -7.64
C GLU A 184 -26.09 -11.72 -8.05
N LYS A 185 -26.00 -12.68 -8.99
CA LYS A 185 -27.17 -13.33 -9.60
C LYS A 185 -27.51 -14.66 -8.94
N ALA A 186 -26.61 -15.22 -8.13
CA ALA A 186 -26.79 -16.52 -7.53
C ALA A 186 -27.59 -16.44 -6.22
N SER A 187 -28.58 -17.33 -6.09
CA SER A 187 -29.38 -17.48 -4.87
C SER A 187 -28.66 -18.30 -3.77
N GLY A 188 -27.46 -18.84 -4.03
CA GLY A 188 -26.67 -19.63 -3.07
C GLY A 188 -25.18 -19.71 -3.41
N SER A 189 -24.33 -19.80 -2.38
CA SER A 189 -22.86 -19.80 -2.49
C SER A 189 -22.30 -20.98 -3.28
N ASP A 190 -22.92 -22.15 -3.17
CA ASP A 190 -22.38 -23.40 -3.74
C ASP A 190 -22.33 -23.40 -5.28
N MET A 191 -23.30 -22.73 -5.94
CA MET A 191 -23.30 -22.60 -7.40
C MET A 191 -22.20 -21.66 -7.87
N VAL A 192 -22.01 -20.54 -7.17
CA VAL A 192 -20.94 -19.57 -7.45
C VAL A 192 -19.57 -20.21 -7.26
N GLU A 193 -19.38 -20.97 -6.17
CA GLU A 193 -18.12 -21.68 -5.91
C GLU A 193 -17.80 -22.69 -7.01
N LYS A 194 -18.77 -23.48 -7.47
CA LYS A 194 -18.57 -24.44 -8.58
C LYS A 194 -18.21 -23.72 -9.88
N GLN A 195 -18.93 -22.65 -10.21
CA GLN A 195 -18.66 -21.89 -11.43
C GLN A 195 -17.29 -21.22 -11.39
N ALA A 196 -16.95 -20.56 -10.28
CA ALA A 196 -15.65 -19.93 -10.08
C ALA A 196 -14.49 -20.94 -10.16
N LYS A 197 -14.67 -22.13 -9.56
CA LYS A 197 -13.70 -23.23 -9.67
C LYS A 197 -13.47 -23.67 -11.12
N ASN A 198 -14.55 -23.88 -11.88
CA ASN A 198 -14.42 -24.30 -13.28
C ASN A 198 -13.68 -23.25 -14.12
N ILE A 199 -14.04 -21.97 -13.98
CA ILE A 199 -13.39 -20.87 -14.70
C ILE A 199 -11.90 -20.79 -14.33
N LEU A 200 -11.55 -20.91 -13.05
CA LEU A 200 -10.17 -20.83 -12.59
C LEU A 200 -9.33 -22.04 -13.02
N LEU A 201 -9.90 -23.25 -13.03
CA LEU A 201 -9.22 -24.45 -13.54
C LEU A 201 -8.92 -24.36 -15.05
N GLU A 202 -9.79 -23.72 -15.83
CA GLU A 202 -9.59 -23.53 -17.27
C GLU A 202 -8.61 -22.40 -17.59
N SER A 203 -8.64 -21.32 -16.80
CA SER A 203 -7.88 -20.09 -17.08
C SER A 203 -6.51 -20.04 -16.40
N THR A 204 -6.28 -20.76 -15.31
CA THR A 204 -5.05 -20.65 -14.48
C THR A 204 -4.30 -21.97 -14.34
N THR A 205 -3.08 -21.90 -13.79
CA THR A 205 -2.24 -23.07 -13.48
C THR A 205 -2.37 -23.56 -12.03
N LEU A 206 -3.35 -23.02 -11.30
CA LEU A 206 -3.54 -23.25 -9.87
C LEU A 206 -4.10 -24.64 -9.57
N GLU A 207 -3.67 -25.21 -8.44
CA GLU A 207 -4.23 -26.45 -7.90
C GLU A 207 -5.58 -26.22 -7.21
N GLU A 208 -6.38 -27.28 -7.00
CA GLU A 208 -7.73 -27.14 -6.45
C GLU A 208 -7.76 -26.48 -5.05
N LEU A 209 -6.73 -26.72 -4.23
CA LEU A 209 -6.59 -26.07 -2.92
C LEU A 209 -6.34 -24.57 -3.05
N GLU A 210 -5.46 -24.17 -3.97
CA GLU A 210 -5.13 -22.76 -4.24
C GLU A 210 -6.33 -22.02 -4.80
N ILE A 211 -7.07 -22.65 -5.73
CA ILE A 211 -8.32 -22.12 -6.28
C ILE A 211 -9.35 -21.90 -5.17
N ARG A 212 -9.47 -22.83 -4.22
CA ARG A 212 -10.38 -22.68 -3.09
C ARG A 212 -10.03 -21.46 -2.23
N GLU A 213 -8.74 -21.19 -2.02
CA GLU A 213 -8.29 -19.98 -1.30
C GLU A 213 -8.66 -18.71 -2.06
N VAL A 214 -8.40 -18.68 -3.37
CA VAL A 214 -8.76 -17.54 -4.25
C VAL A 214 -10.26 -17.28 -4.21
N VAL A 215 -11.09 -18.30 -4.46
CA VAL A 215 -12.55 -18.20 -4.46
C VAL A 215 -13.06 -17.70 -3.11
N LYS A 216 -12.54 -18.23 -2.00
CA LYS A 216 -12.91 -17.79 -0.66
C LYS A 216 -12.63 -16.30 -0.45
N VAL A 217 -11.46 -15.80 -0.87
CA VAL A 217 -11.10 -14.38 -0.74
C VAL A 217 -11.98 -13.51 -1.63
N VAL A 218 -12.22 -13.91 -2.88
CA VAL A 218 -13.08 -13.16 -3.82
C VAL A 218 -14.51 -13.06 -3.28
N LEU A 219 -15.07 -14.13 -2.71
CA LEU A 219 -16.41 -14.13 -2.13
C LEU A 219 -16.50 -13.34 -0.80
N ILE A 220 -15.49 -13.44 0.06
CA ILE A 220 -15.46 -12.67 1.32
C ILE A 220 -15.32 -11.17 1.02
N SER A 221 -14.51 -10.79 0.03
CA SER A 221 -14.33 -9.38 -0.33
C SER A 221 -15.65 -8.71 -0.71
N PHE A 222 -16.60 -9.44 -1.32
CA PHE A 222 -17.96 -8.96 -1.60
C PHE A 222 -18.75 -8.63 -0.33
N LEU A 223 -18.68 -9.50 0.69
CA LEU A 223 -19.37 -9.32 1.97
C LEU A 223 -18.79 -8.14 2.77
N ILE A 224 -17.46 -7.96 2.73
CA ILE A 224 -16.80 -6.85 3.42
C ILE A 224 -17.08 -5.53 2.71
N PHE A 225 -17.02 -5.48 1.37
CA PHE A 225 -17.29 -4.25 0.62
C PHE A 225 -18.74 -3.79 0.77
N LYS A 226 -19.73 -4.71 0.75
CA LYS A 226 -21.13 -4.35 1.06
C LYS A 226 -21.29 -3.69 2.42
N ASN A 227 -20.60 -4.23 3.44
CA ASN A 227 -20.65 -3.67 4.78
C ASN A 227 -19.88 -2.34 4.91
N LEU A 228 -18.77 -2.17 4.19
CA LEU A 228 -18.00 -0.92 4.20
C LEU A 228 -18.73 0.21 3.47
N VAL A 229 -19.35 -0.08 2.31
CA VAL A 229 -20.15 0.91 1.55
C VAL A 229 -21.37 1.35 2.35
N ALA A 230 -22.04 0.41 3.03
CA ALA A 230 -23.14 0.73 3.94
C ALA A 230 -22.71 1.60 5.13
N LEU A 231 -21.47 1.45 5.60
CA LEU A 231 -20.92 2.30 6.66
C LEU A 231 -20.54 3.69 6.13
N THR A 232 -20.00 3.82 4.91
CA THR A 232 -19.70 5.14 4.33
C THR A 232 -20.95 5.97 4.02
N GLU A 233 -22.08 5.34 3.72
CA GLU A 233 -23.38 6.01 3.55
C GLU A 233 -24.01 6.47 4.89
N LEU A 234 -23.56 5.94 6.03
CA LEU A 234 -24.03 6.36 7.37
C LEU A 234 -23.23 7.52 7.96
N TYR A 235 -22.09 7.87 7.35
CA TYR A 235 -21.20 8.95 7.82
C TYR A 235 -21.14 10.16 6.87
N PHE A 236 -22.07 10.25 5.91
CA PHE A 236 -22.35 11.44 5.11
C PHE A 236 -23.82 11.85 5.19
#